data_AF-F9GCN6-F1
#
_entry.id   AF-F9GCN6-F1
#
_cell.length_a   1.000
_cell.length_b   1.000
_cell.length_c   1.000
_cell.angle_alpha   90.00
_cell.angle_beta   90.00
_cell.angle_gamma   90.00
#
_symmetry.space_group_name_H-M   'P 1'
#
loop_
_entity.id
_entity.type
_entity.pdbx_description
1 polymer ?
#
loop_
_entity_poly.entity_id
_entity_poly.type
_entity_poly.pdbx_seq_one_letter_code
_entity_poly.pdbx_strand_id
1 'polypeptide(L)'
;MSGSSIHRGCGNPSVGSFSKFDPKLAPGHDRARQRTHEATWVKLAEAVPKDEEDWRLARHKHAFSTPADMVKTLEDLLDGEKKSQLYKTVYLASRYVILRGGSSHREAVYTELRKCLGNEELKEEMLDIYMKAVVMFVKVLDDLFLKGLLHRAFELVLYIPIQISHLRLYGPNQERFVTYLSIQKPPVEIQGSLLLSIPFLVHRLFPELSLTSIQNAFGTTIHSPAEYRIFERALQGLNMLPRIPSRPIEVLNIPQSLLSDIPELATKLRGYNPMLPLCIVGNLVHHDEGRLPTPDNHVQVLIPVIDSTVAESQVSLDPAVHDRKWRHRWEAGQWILMQPGTSLLPEQPVEYLALLFLISSTDPVRRTVVGP
;
A
#
# COMPACT_ATOMS: atom_id res chain seq x y z
N MET A 1 25.38 37.88 -98.89
CA MET A 1 24.53 36.97 -99.69
C MET A 1 23.87 35.97 -98.74
N SER A 2 22.73 35.39 -99.14
CA SER A 2 21.80 34.47 -98.45
C SER A 2 22.38 33.52 -97.37
N GLY A 3 21.64 33.05 -96.36
CA GLY A 3 20.22 33.19 -96.03
C GLY A 3 19.58 31.90 -95.49
N SER A 4 18.72 32.03 -94.46
CA SER A 4 17.73 31.08 -93.86
C SER A 4 18.16 30.23 -92.63
N SER A 5 17.33 30.00 -91.59
CA SER A 5 16.00 30.59 -91.25
C SER A 5 15.48 30.25 -89.81
N ILE A 6 14.96 31.27 -89.10
CA ILE A 6 13.71 31.28 -88.27
C ILE A 6 13.64 30.61 -86.85
N HIS A 7 13.44 31.47 -85.81
CA HIS A 7 12.58 31.42 -84.58
C HIS A 7 12.41 30.12 -83.73
N ARG A 8 12.11 30.09 -82.41
CA ARG A 8 11.70 30.99 -81.27
C ARG A 8 12.06 30.23 -79.95
N GLY A 9 11.91 30.70 -78.70
CA GLY A 9 11.45 31.97 -78.10
C GLY A 9 10.95 31.78 -76.64
N CYS A 10 10.98 32.83 -75.81
CA CYS A 10 10.38 32.98 -74.44
C CYS A 10 10.96 32.22 -73.22
N GLY A 11 11.27 32.98 -72.15
CA GLY A 11 10.60 32.82 -70.85
C GLY A 11 11.22 31.96 -69.73
N ASN A 12 11.65 32.62 -68.64
CA ASN A 12 11.61 32.08 -67.26
C ASN A 12 10.16 31.61 -66.93
N PRO A 13 9.89 30.67 -65.96
CA PRO A 13 10.47 30.75 -64.60
C PRO A 13 10.55 29.46 -63.72
N SER A 14 11.05 29.67 -62.49
CA SER A 14 10.55 29.11 -61.22
C SER A 14 10.92 27.69 -60.71
N VAL A 15 10.89 27.61 -59.38
CA VAL A 15 10.81 26.42 -58.49
C VAL A 15 11.99 25.43 -58.45
N GLY A 16 12.90 25.70 -57.52
CA GLY A 16 13.30 24.80 -56.44
C GLY A 16 13.53 23.30 -56.69
N SER A 17 14.76 22.85 -56.45
CA SER A 17 15.02 21.52 -55.92
C SER A 17 16.14 21.57 -54.88
N PHE A 18 15.82 21.23 -53.63
CA PHE A 18 16.81 21.04 -52.56
C PHE A 18 17.58 19.74 -52.82
N SER A 19 18.91 19.83 -52.95
CA SER A 19 19.78 18.65 -52.97
C SER A 19 21.06 18.92 -52.18
N LYS A 20 21.13 18.30 -50.99
CA LYS A 20 22.35 17.99 -50.23
C LYS A 20 23.22 19.19 -49.83
N PHE A 21 22.76 19.90 -48.80
CA PHE A 21 23.70 20.35 -47.77
C PHE A 21 24.13 19.12 -46.96
N ASP A 22 25.43 18.91 -46.84
CA ASP A 22 26.04 17.78 -46.14
C ASP A 22 26.85 18.32 -44.94
N PRO A 23 26.19 18.65 -43.81
CA PRO A 23 26.86 19.17 -42.64
C PRO A 23 27.54 18.02 -41.90
N LYS A 24 28.85 17.90 -42.09
CA LYS A 24 29.73 17.03 -41.30
C LYS A 24 29.36 17.15 -39.82
N LEU A 25 28.97 16.03 -39.22
CA LEU A 25 28.61 15.92 -37.80
C LEU A 25 29.72 16.50 -36.91
N ALA A 26 29.49 17.69 -36.37
CA ALA A 26 30.30 18.22 -35.30
C ALA A 26 30.01 17.41 -34.02
N PRO A 27 31.01 16.73 -33.42
CA PRO A 27 30.79 15.91 -32.23
C PRO A 27 30.63 16.82 -30.98
N GLY A 28 29.44 17.43 -30.86
CA GLY A 28 29.20 18.44 -29.82
C GLY A 28 27.73 18.71 -29.45
N HIS A 29 26.76 18.48 -30.35
CA HIS A 29 25.38 18.95 -30.12
C HIS A 29 24.37 17.92 -29.60
N ASP A 30 24.64 16.61 -29.68
CA ASP A 30 23.79 15.58 -29.05
C ASP A 30 24.09 15.38 -27.55
N ARG A 31 25.01 16.14 -26.96
CA ARG A 31 25.16 16.26 -25.50
C ARG A 31 24.10 17.18 -24.88
N ALA A 32 22.86 17.05 -25.33
CA ALA A 32 21.67 17.65 -24.72
C ALA A 32 21.37 16.97 -23.37
N ARG A 33 22.24 17.23 -22.37
CA ARG A 33 22.10 16.89 -20.95
C ARG A 33 21.28 15.62 -20.67
N GLN A 34 21.90 14.46 -20.90
CA GLN A 34 21.68 13.35 -19.97
C GLN A 34 22.17 13.82 -18.58
N ARG A 35 21.29 14.50 -17.83
CA ARG A 35 21.45 14.66 -16.39
C ARG A 35 21.34 13.25 -15.83
N THR A 36 22.47 12.61 -15.58
CA THR A 36 22.52 11.31 -14.92
C THR A 36 21.86 11.44 -13.56
N HIS A 37 20.62 10.95 -13.47
CA HIS A 37 19.83 10.94 -12.24
C HIS A 37 20.45 10.05 -11.14
N GLU A 38 21.56 9.38 -11.44
CA GLU A 38 22.46 8.66 -10.53
C GLU A 38 22.75 9.42 -9.24
N ALA A 39 22.96 10.74 -9.26
CA ALA A 39 23.16 11.51 -8.02
C ALA A 39 21.93 11.51 -7.08
N THR A 40 20.72 11.25 -7.60
CA THR A 40 19.52 11.01 -6.79
C THR A 40 19.49 9.58 -6.24
N TRP A 41 19.88 8.60 -7.05
CA TRP A 41 19.93 7.19 -6.66
C TRP A 41 21.01 6.91 -5.60
N VAL A 42 22.17 7.58 -5.68
CA VAL A 42 23.21 7.56 -4.63
C VAL A 42 22.64 8.11 -3.31
N LYS A 43 21.99 9.28 -3.34
CA LYS A 43 21.34 9.85 -2.14
C LYS A 43 20.23 8.98 -1.56
N LEU A 44 19.53 8.20 -2.39
CA LEU A 44 18.59 7.19 -1.90
C LEU A 44 19.33 6.06 -1.19
N ALA A 45 20.38 5.50 -1.80
CA ALA A 45 21.19 4.41 -1.26
C ALA A 45 21.97 4.77 0.04
N GLU A 46 22.22 6.06 0.26
CA GLU A 46 22.81 6.63 1.49
C GLU A 46 21.76 6.89 2.59
N ALA A 47 20.49 7.07 2.22
CA ALA A 47 19.42 7.47 3.14
C ALA A 47 18.51 6.31 3.58
N VAL A 48 18.46 5.22 2.81
CA VAL A 48 17.69 4.01 3.12
C VAL A 48 18.40 3.18 4.21
N PRO A 49 17.73 2.88 5.34
CA PRO A 49 18.26 1.96 6.34
C PRO A 49 18.40 0.52 5.81
N LYS A 50 19.52 -0.15 6.09
CA LYS A 50 19.84 -1.48 5.54
C LYS A 50 19.73 -2.61 6.55
N ASP A 51 19.91 -2.31 7.83
CA ASP A 51 19.79 -3.23 8.95
C ASP A 51 19.06 -2.59 10.16
N GLU A 52 18.85 -3.37 11.22
CA GLU A 52 18.14 -2.94 12.43
C GLU A 52 18.80 -1.75 13.15
N GLU A 53 20.13 -1.63 13.08
CA GLU A 53 20.85 -0.53 13.72
C GLU A 53 20.67 0.76 12.90
N ASP A 54 20.73 0.68 11.58
CA ASP A 54 20.36 1.80 10.71
C ASP A 54 18.93 2.28 10.98
N TRP A 55 17.94 1.38 11.12
CA TRP A 55 16.55 1.75 11.42
C TRP A 55 16.44 2.46 12.79
N ARG A 56 17.16 1.98 13.80
CA ARG A 56 17.23 2.58 15.13
C ARG A 56 17.85 3.98 15.10
N LEU A 57 18.98 4.13 14.40
CA LEU A 57 19.69 5.41 14.23
C LEU A 57 18.88 6.41 13.41
N ALA A 58 18.21 5.96 12.33
CA ALA A 58 17.34 6.81 11.51
C ALA A 58 16.18 7.39 12.34
N ARG A 59 15.49 6.56 13.12
CA ARG A 59 14.44 7.02 14.04
C ARG A 59 14.97 8.03 15.05
N HIS A 60 16.12 7.78 15.66
CA HIS A 60 16.70 8.71 16.64
C HIS A 60 17.06 10.06 16.00
N LYS A 61 17.71 10.02 14.83
CA LYS A 61 18.10 11.21 14.05
C LYS A 61 16.90 12.04 13.59
N HIS A 62 15.77 11.39 13.29
CA HIS A 62 14.54 12.02 12.80
C HIS A 62 13.48 12.21 13.91
N ALA A 63 13.89 12.19 15.19
CA ALA A 63 13.01 12.40 16.36
C ALA A 63 11.76 11.48 16.38
N PHE A 64 11.93 10.26 15.90
CA PHE A 64 10.88 9.25 15.72
C PHE A 64 11.06 8.02 16.63
N SER A 65 11.84 8.16 17.72
CA SER A 65 12.14 7.09 18.68
C SER A 65 11.23 7.03 19.90
N THR A 66 10.55 8.12 20.27
CA THR A 66 9.66 8.16 21.45
C THR A 66 8.24 8.62 21.08
N PRO A 67 7.20 8.20 21.80
CA PRO A 67 5.82 8.63 21.55
C PRO A 67 5.63 10.15 21.48
N ALA A 68 6.23 10.89 22.42
CA ALA A 68 6.09 12.34 22.49
C ALA A 68 6.80 13.04 21.32
N ASP A 69 8.02 12.61 20.99
CA ASP A 69 8.78 13.18 19.88
C ASP A 69 8.14 12.85 18.53
N MET A 70 7.58 11.64 18.36
CA MET A 70 6.88 11.21 17.14
C MET A 70 5.69 12.11 16.81
N VAL A 71 4.80 12.39 17.79
CA VAL A 71 3.63 13.26 17.57
C VAL A 71 4.08 14.68 17.20
N LYS A 72 4.94 15.28 18.03
CA LYS A 72 5.42 16.64 17.83
C LYS A 72 6.13 16.81 16.48
N THR A 73 7.00 15.86 16.12
CA THR A 73 7.72 15.87 14.84
C THR A 73 6.77 15.74 13.66
N LEU A 74 5.72 14.91 13.78
CA LEU A 74 4.73 14.77 12.71
C LEU A 74 3.86 16.03 12.57
N GLU A 75 3.48 16.69 13.67
CA GLU A 75 2.83 18.01 13.64
C GLU A 75 3.72 19.07 12.97
N ASP A 76 5.01 19.14 13.36
CA ASP A 76 6.00 20.05 12.76
C ASP A 76 6.23 19.77 11.25
N LEU A 77 6.15 18.50 10.81
CA LEU A 77 6.29 18.13 9.40
C LEU A 77 5.03 18.36 8.58
N LEU A 78 3.84 18.36 9.19
CA LEU A 78 2.56 18.61 8.53
C LEU A 78 2.07 20.06 8.65
N ASP A 79 2.85 20.92 9.32
CA ASP A 79 2.64 22.36 9.40
C ASP A 79 2.71 23.02 8.00
N GLY A 80 1.60 23.66 7.61
CA GLY A 80 1.45 24.34 6.33
C GLY A 80 2.18 25.68 6.21
N GLU A 81 2.61 26.27 7.32
CA GLU A 81 3.46 27.48 7.30
C GLU A 81 4.91 27.09 6.99
N LYS A 82 5.42 26.02 7.62
CA LYS A 82 6.76 25.48 7.38
C LYS A 82 6.93 24.90 5.97
N LYS A 83 5.83 24.47 5.32
CA LYS A 83 5.80 23.93 3.95
C LYS A 83 6.89 22.87 3.71
N SER A 84 7.00 21.92 4.64
CA SER A 84 7.97 20.82 4.58
C SER A 84 7.80 19.98 3.29
N GLN A 85 8.77 19.13 2.97
CA GLN A 85 8.64 18.24 1.82
C GLN A 85 7.52 17.21 2.02
N LEU A 86 7.26 16.79 3.27
CA LEU A 86 6.12 15.91 3.59
C LEU A 86 4.81 16.66 3.40
N TYR A 87 4.68 17.88 3.94
CA TYR A 87 3.50 18.72 3.73
C TYR A 87 3.21 18.93 2.24
N LYS A 88 4.22 19.32 1.44
CA LYS A 88 4.07 19.51 -0.02
C LYS A 88 3.62 18.22 -0.73
N THR A 89 4.12 17.07 -0.30
CA THR A 89 3.73 15.76 -0.84
C THR A 89 2.26 15.46 -0.51
N VAL A 90 1.85 15.62 0.75
CA VAL A 90 0.46 15.42 1.20
C VAL A 90 -0.50 16.43 0.57
N TYR A 91 -0.07 17.68 0.37
CA TYR A 91 -0.84 18.73 -0.29
C TYR A 91 -1.06 18.44 -1.78
N LEU A 92 -0.02 18.01 -2.51
CA LEU A 92 -0.16 17.52 -3.89
C LEU A 92 -1.11 16.32 -3.98
N ALA A 93 -1.01 15.40 -3.02
CA ALA A 93 -1.88 14.23 -2.95
C ALA A 93 -3.35 14.64 -2.73
N SER A 94 -3.65 15.57 -1.82
CA SER A 94 -5.04 16.03 -1.58
C SER A 94 -5.65 16.75 -2.79
N ARG A 95 -4.86 17.61 -3.46
CA ARG A 95 -5.30 18.30 -4.68
C ARG A 95 -5.56 17.35 -5.84
N TYR A 96 -4.85 16.22 -5.93
CA TYR A 96 -5.18 15.16 -6.90
C TYR A 96 -6.57 14.54 -6.65
N VAL A 97 -6.95 14.30 -5.39
CA VAL A 97 -8.27 13.76 -5.03
C VAL A 97 -9.38 14.71 -5.47
N ILE A 98 -9.23 16.01 -5.19
CA ILE A 98 -10.21 17.05 -5.56
C ILE A 98 -10.43 17.07 -7.09
N LEU A 99 -9.35 17.07 -7.88
CA LEU A 99 -9.44 17.07 -9.34
C LEU A 99 -10.02 15.77 -9.92
N ARG A 100 -9.87 14.63 -9.24
CA ARG A 100 -10.55 13.37 -9.60
C ARG A 100 -12.04 13.39 -9.26
N GLY A 101 -12.45 14.19 -8.27
CA GLY A 101 -13.86 14.42 -7.91
C GLY A 101 -14.63 15.34 -8.86
N GLY A 102 -13.95 16.20 -9.64
CA GLY A 102 -14.59 17.03 -10.66
C GLY A 102 -13.71 18.17 -11.19
N SER A 103 -14.03 18.65 -12.39
CA SER A 103 -13.26 19.71 -13.08
C SER A 103 -13.58 21.14 -12.61
N SER A 104 -14.68 21.35 -11.87
CA SER A 104 -15.18 22.67 -11.46
C SER A 104 -14.21 23.49 -10.59
N HIS A 105 -13.24 22.84 -9.94
CA HIS A 105 -12.25 23.48 -9.07
C HIS A 105 -10.85 23.61 -9.70
N ARG A 106 -10.67 23.25 -10.98
CA ARG A 106 -9.35 23.09 -11.63
C ARG A 106 -8.44 24.33 -11.51
N GLU A 107 -8.96 25.50 -11.86
CA GLU A 107 -8.19 26.75 -11.87
C GLU A 107 -7.77 27.21 -10.46
N ALA A 108 -8.68 27.10 -9.48
CA ALA A 108 -8.41 27.39 -8.08
C ALA A 108 -7.33 26.44 -7.52
N VAL A 109 -7.47 25.13 -7.75
CA VAL A 109 -6.51 24.11 -7.32
C VAL A 109 -5.11 24.36 -7.89
N TYR A 110 -4.98 24.70 -9.17
CA TYR A 110 -3.66 24.98 -9.77
C TYR A 110 -3.04 26.28 -9.25
N THR A 111 -3.86 27.30 -8.99
CA THR A 111 -3.40 28.56 -8.37
C THR A 111 -2.89 28.33 -6.94
N GLU A 112 -3.60 27.53 -6.14
CA GLU A 112 -3.15 27.10 -4.83
C GLU A 112 -1.86 26.27 -4.87
N LEU A 113 -1.76 25.31 -5.80
CA LEU A 113 -0.56 24.49 -5.96
C LEU A 113 0.68 25.33 -6.29
N ARG A 114 0.56 26.31 -7.19
CA ARG A 114 1.63 27.28 -7.50
C ARG A 114 2.12 28.00 -6.24
N LYS A 115 1.20 28.50 -5.40
CA LYS A 115 1.49 29.18 -4.12
C LYS A 115 2.08 28.24 -3.05
N CYS A 116 1.68 26.97 -3.03
CA CYS A 116 2.24 25.96 -2.14
C CYS A 116 3.68 25.58 -2.54
N LEU A 117 3.93 25.43 -3.85
CA LEU A 117 5.23 25.09 -4.41
C LEU A 117 6.20 26.28 -4.49
N GLY A 118 5.70 27.52 -4.44
CA GLY A 118 6.50 28.74 -4.53
C GLY A 118 6.94 29.08 -5.96
N ASN A 119 6.12 28.75 -6.96
CA ASN A 119 6.40 29.02 -8.36
C ASN A 119 5.09 29.24 -9.13
N GLU A 120 4.84 30.49 -9.53
CA GLU A 120 3.61 30.93 -10.21
C GLU A 120 3.61 30.60 -11.70
N GLU A 121 4.78 30.41 -12.31
CA GLU A 121 4.93 30.10 -13.74
C GLU A 121 4.80 28.60 -14.07
N LEU A 122 4.50 27.75 -13.07
CA LEU A 122 4.30 26.32 -13.28
C LEU A 122 3.11 26.04 -14.23
N LYS A 123 3.42 25.45 -15.38
CA LYS A 123 2.44 24.95 -16.35
C LYS A 123 1.55 23.87 -15.74
N GLU A 124 0.28 23.82 -16.15
CA GLU A 124 -0.70 22.84 -15.66
C GLU A 124 -0.23 21.39 -15.85
N GLU A 125 0.32 21.07 -17.01
CA GLU A 125 0.91 19.77 -17.35
C GLU A 125 1.95 19.31 -16.31
N MET A 126 2.76 20.25 -15.81
CA MET A 126 3.77 19.96 -14.79
C MET A 126 3.14 19.71 -13.41
N LEU A 127 2.07 20.42 -13.06
CA LEU A 127 1.30 20.15 -11.84
C LEU A 127 0.65 18.77 -11.90
N ASP A 128 0.07 18.40 -13.04
CA ASP A 128 -0.49 17.06 -13.29
C ASP A 128 0.58 15.96 -13.18
N ILE A 129 1.79 16.18 -13.72
CA ILE A 129 2.92 15.27 -13.56
C ILE A 129 3.35 15.16 -12.09
N TYR A 130 3.39 16.27 -11.34
CA TYR A 130 3.79 16.27 -9.93
C TYR A 130 2.80 15.52 -9.04
N MET A 131 1.50 15.76 -9.22
CA MET A 131 0.46 15.02 -8.50
C MET A 131 0.48 13.53 -8.84
N LYS A 132 0.58 13.17 -10.14
CA LYS A 132 0.71 11.76 -10.56
C LYS A 132 1.95 11.09 -9.97
N ALA A 133 3.09 11.78 -9.88
CA ALA A 133 4.31 11.24 -9.28
C ALA A 133 4.13 10.91 -7.79
N VAL A 134 3.38 11.72 -7.04
CA VAL A 134 3.04 11.39 -5.64
C VAL A 134 2.16 10.15 -5.56
N VAL A 135 1.13 10.04 -6.41
CA VAL A 135 0.24 8.86 -6.43
C VAL A 135 0.98 7.59 -6.85
N MET A 136 1.91 7.67 -7.81
CA MET A 136 2.79 6.54 -8.15
C MET A 136 3.72 6.19 -6.99
N PHE A 137 4.21 7.16 -6.23
CA PHE A 137 5.01 6.89 -5.04
C PHE A 137 4.20 6.19 -3.93
N VAL A 138 2.91 6.54 -3.74
CA VAL A 138 2.00 5.74 -2.89
C VAL A 138 2.00 4.28 -3.32
N LYS A 139 1.95 3.99 -4.63
CA LYS A 139 2.01 2.60 -5.15
C LYS A 139 3.32 1.87 -4.85
N VAL A 140 4.44 2.58 -4.81
CA VAL A 140 5.72 1.99 -4.43
C VAL A 140 5.75 1.65 -2.94
N LEU A 141 5.21 2.51 -2.07
CA LEU A 141 5.12 2.22 -0.63
C LEU A 141 4.12 1.09 -0.33
N ASP A 142 2.98 1.09 -1.02
CA ASP A 142 1.96 0.04 -1.01
C ASP A 142 2.57 -1.35 -1.32
N ASP A 143 3.32 -1.46 -2.42
CA ASP A 143 4.02 -2.68 -2.83
C ASP A 143 5.09 -3.14 -1.83
N LEU A 144 5.88 -2.22 -1.28
CA LEU A 144 6.88 -2.52 -0.25
C LEU A 144 6.26 -3.04 1.05
N PHE A 145 5.12 -2.47 1.46
CA PHE A 145 4.36 -2.94 2.60
C PHE A 145 3.92 -4.41 2.41
N LEU A 146 3.36 -4.73 1.24
CA LEU A 146 2.92 -6.10 0.89
C LEU A 146 4.09 -7.08 0.80
N LYS A 147 5.21 -6.68 0.18
CA LYS A 147 6.44 -7.50 0.07
C LYS A 147 7.11 -7.85 1.40
N GLY A 148 6.70 -7.22 2.51
CA GLY A 148 7.12 -7.62 3.86
C GLY A 148 7.81 -6.52 4.66
N LEU A 149 8.05 -5.34 4.10
CA LEU A 149 8.63 -4.22 4.85
C LEU A 149 7.61 -3.60 5.85
N LEU A 150 6.31 -3.90 5.70
CA LEU A 150 5.24 -3.53 6.63
C LEU A 150 5.28 -2.03 6.98
N HIS A 151 5.03 -1.62 8.23
CA HIS A 151 4.95 -0.18 8.62
C HIS A 151 6.19 0.62 8.24
N ARG A 152 7.37 -0.01 8.25
CA ARG A 152 8.63 0.63 7.86
C ARG A 152 8.63 1.14 6.41
N ALA A 153 7.81 0.55 5.52
CA ALA A 153 7.61 1.07 4.17
C ALA A 153 7.08 2.51 4.19
N PHE A 154 6.16 2.83 5.11
CA PHE A 154 5.62 4.18 5.24
C PHE A 154 6.54 5.10 6.06
N GLU A 155 7.34 4.57 6.99
CA GLU A 155 8.40 5.37 7.65
C GLU A 155 9.43 5.94 6.66
N LEU A 156 9.64 5.31 5.50
CA LEU A 156 10.58 5.80 4.48
C LEU A 156 10.36 7.27 4.10
N VAL A 157 9.13 7.80 4.19
CA VAL A 157 8.84 9.22 3.89
C VAL A 157 9.56 10.21 4.80
N LEU A 158 10.04 9.77 5.98
CA LEU A 158 10.85 10.54 6.90
C LEU A 158 12.34 10.56 6.51
N TYR A 159 12.83 9.43 5.99
CA TYR A 159 14.26 9.17 5.84
C TYR A 159 14.76 9.46 4.42
N ILE A 160 13.99 9.07 3.39
CA ILE A 160 14.43 9.18 2.00
C ILE A 160 14.17 10.58 1.40
N PRO A 161 14.88 10.98 0.33
CA PRO A 161 14.65 12.25 -0.33
C PRO A 161 13.28 12.37 -1.06
N ILE A 162 12.19 12.73 -0.37
CA ILE A 162 10.83 12.86 -0.96
C ILE A 162 10.54 14.18 -1.73
N GLN A 163 11.56 14.91 -2.19
CA GLN A 163 11.33 16.07 -3.06
C GLN A 163 10.66 15.63 -4.39
N ILE A 164 9.80 16.47 -4.96
CA ILE A 164 9.03 16.17 -6.18
C ILE A 164 9.93 15.72 -7.35
N SER A 165 11.13 16.30 -7.47
CA SER A 165 12.16 15.90 -8.42
C SER A 165 12.57 14.42 -8.33
N HIS A 166 12.56 13.85 -7.13
CA HIS A 166 12.92 12.46 -6.86
C HIS A 166 11.70 11.53 -6.94
N LEU A 167 10.52 11.97 -6.46
CA LEU A 167 9.27 11.18 -6.58
C LEU A 167 8.94 10.86 -8.05
N ARG A 168 9.22 11.79 -8.97
CA ARG A 168 9.13 11.59 -10.43
C ARG A 168 10.04 10.49 -10.99
N LEU A 169 11.06 10.07 -10.25
CA LEU A 169 11.97 8.98 -10.63
C LEU A 169 11.55 7.67 -9.98
N TYR A 170 11.15 7.68 -8.71
CA TYR A 170 10.84 6.47 -7.94
C TYR A 170 9.67 5.67 -8.52
N GLY A 171 8.53 6.33 -8.77
CA GLY A 171 7.34 5.67 -9.30
C GLY A 171 7.57 4.95 -10.65
N PRO A 172 8.06 5.63 -11.70
CA PRO A 172 8.31 5.00 -13.00
C PRO A 172 9.46 3.97 -13.01
N ASN A 173 10.30 3.92 -11.98
CA ASN A 173 11.45 3.01 -11.89
C ASN A 173 11.34 2.14 -10.62
N GLN A 174 10.14 1.62 -10.33
CA GLN A 174 9.82 0.89 -9.11
C GLN A 174 10.77 -0.30 -8.86
N GLU A 175 11.08 -1.11 -9.87
CA GLU A 175 12.04 -2.21 -9.76
C GLU A 175 13.40 -1.72 -9.25
N ARG A 176 13.95 -0.68 -9.88
CA ARG A 176 15.21 -0.07 -9.46
C ARG A 176 15.12 0.53 -8.05
N PHE A 177 14.00 1.17 -7.70
CA PHE A 177 13.78 1.69 -6.34
C PHE A 177 13.84 0.59 -5.29
N VAL A 178 13.18 -0.55 -5.54
CA VAL A 178 13.15 -1.71 -4.65
C VAL A 178 14.55 -2.31 -4.45
N THR A 179 15.44 -2.30 -5.44
CA THR A 179 16.81 -2.84 -5.28
C THR A 179 17.67 -2.15 -4.22
N TYR A 180 17.30 -0.94 -3.76
CA TYR A 180 18.01 -0.24 -2.69
C TYR A 180 17.53 -0.61 -1.28
N LEU A 181 16.49 -1.45 -1.15
CA LEU A 181 15.81 -1.73 0.12
C LEU A 181 16.03 -3.19 0.58
N SER A 182 16.56 -3.34 1.79
CA SER A 182 16.59 -4.63 2.50
C SER A 182 15.18 -4.99 2.99
N ILE A 183 14.43 -5.78 2.22
CA ILE A 183 13.09 -6.24 2.63
C ILE A 183 13.24 -7.41 3.61
N GLN A 184 13.08 -7.11 4.90
CA GLN A 184 12.99 -8.09 5.99
C GLN A 184 11.74 -7.76 6.81
N LYS A 185 11.06 -8.78 7.33
CA LYS A 185 9.86 -8.61 8.17
C LYS A 185 10.28 -7.93 9.48
N PRO A 186 9.86 -6.67 9.74
CA PRO A 186 10.25 -5.99 10.98
C PRO A 186 9.64 -6.66 12.22
N PRO A 187 10.28 -6.49 13.38
CA PRO A 187 9.68 -6.83 14.67
C PRO A 187 8.47 -5.93 14.98
N VAL A 188 7.84 -6.20 16.12
CA VAL A 188 6.71 -5.44 16.65
C VAL A 188 7.21 -4.12 17.22
N GLU A 189 6.76 -2.98 16.69
CA GLU A 189 7.36 -1.65 16.94
C GLU A 189 6.31 -0.55 17.17
N ILE A 190 6.64 0.49 17.96
CA ILE A 190 5.69 1.57 18.29
C ILE A 190 5.29 2.41 17.07
N GLN A 191 6.17 2.48 16.08
CA GLN A 191 5.94 3.13 14.79
C GLN A 191 4.80 2.45 14.01
N GLY A 192 4.52 1.17 14.27
CA GLY A 192 3.38 0.45 13.70
C GLY A 192 2.01 0.99 14.16
N SER A 193 1.93 1.74 15.26
CA SER A 193 0.71 2.48 15.64
C SER A 193 0.57 3.82 14.92
N LEU A 194 1.68 4.45 14.51
CA LEU A 194 1.67 5.75 13.82
C LEU A 194 1.95 5.54 12.32
N LEU A 195 1.04 4.82 11.66
CA LEU A 195 1.17 4.42 10.27
C LEU A 195 1.16 5.63 9.30
N LEU A 196 2.35 6.04 8.84
CA LEU A 196 2.58 7.24 8.00
C LEU A 196 2.11 7.09 6.54
N SER A 197 1.04 6.33 6.31
CA SER A 197 0.44 6.14 4.99
C SER A 197 -0.07 7.48 4.45
N ILE A 198 0.37 7.89 3.25
CA ILE A 198 -0.03 9.17 2.64
C ILE A 198 -1.57 9.35 2.59
N PRO A 199 -2.41 8.35 2.26
CA PRO A 199 -3.86 8.42 2.46
C PRO A 199 -4.33 8.91 3.84
N PHE A 200 -3.70 8.43 4.93
CA PHE A 200 -4.04 8.82 6.30
C PHE A 200 -3.58 10.25 6.59
N LEU A 201 -2.39 10.64 6.13
CA LEU A 201 -1.89 12.01 6.27
C LEU A 201 -2.77 13.02 5.51
N VAL A 202 -3.26 12.65 4.31
CA VAL A 202 -4.23 13.46 3.55
C VAL A 202 -5.54 13.59 4.32
N HIS A 203 -6.13 12.48 4.79
CA HIS A 203 -7.41 12.52 5.52
C HIS A 203 -7.29 13.34 6.83
N ARG A 204 -6.14 13.26 7.51
CA ARG A 204 -5.86 14.00 8.76
C ARG A 204 -5.74 15.51 8.56
N LEU A 205 -5.15 15.96 7.44
CA LEU A 205 -5.00 17.39 7.11
C LEU A 205 -6.21 17.99 6.39
N PHE A 206 -6.93 17.17 5.63
CA PHE A 206 -8.07 17.55 4.79
C PHE A 206 -9.27 16.66 5.14
N PRO A 207 -9.87 16.82 6.34
CA PRO A 207 -10.95 15.95 6.82
C PRO A 207 -12.24 16.02 5.97
N GLU A 208 -12.38 17.06 5.15
CA GLU A 208 -13.43 17.18 4.13
C GLU A 208 -13.31 16.11 3.01
N LEU A 209 -12.10 15.56 2.81
CA LEU A 209 -11.86 14.43 1.91
C LEU A 209 -12.01 13.13 2.69
N SER A 210 -13.06 12.34 2.41
CA SER A 210 -13.25 11.04 3.06
C SER A 210 -12.12 10.07 2.71
N LEU A 211 -11.70 9.24 3.68
CA LEU A 211 -10.67 8.23 3.47
C LEU A 211 -10.94 7.36 2.22
N THR A 212 -12.18 6.93 2.02
CA THR A 212 -12.61 6.15 0.85
C THR A 212 -12.41 6.90 -0.48
N SER A 213 -12.68 8.20 -0.52
CA SER A 213 -12.48 9.00 -1.74
C SER A 213 -10.99 9.19 -2.07
N ILE A 214 -10.15 9.39 -1.06
CA ILE A 214 -8.69 9.46 -1.17
C ILE A 214 -8.14 8.12 -1.67
N GLN A 215 -8.55 7.03 -1.04
CA GLN A 215 -8.18 5.66 -1.40
C GLN A 215 -8.57 5.30 -2.83
N ASN A 216 -9.81 5.59 -3.24
CA ASN A 216 -10.28 5.38 -4.60
C ASN A 216 -9.51 6.24 -5.63
N ALA A 217 -9.23 7.50 -5.31
CA ALA A 217 -8.46 8.38 -6.19
C ALA A 217 -7.04 7.85 -6.42
N PHE A 218 -6.37 7.36 -5.36
CA PHE A 218 -5.04 6.74 -5.44
C PHE A 218 -5.08 5.26 -5.85
N GLY A 219 -6.28 4.69 -6.06
CA GLY A 219 -6.52 3.28 -6.36
C GLY A 219 -5.97 2.29 -5.33
N THR A 220 -5.87 2.68 -4.05
CA THR A 220 -5.29 1.85 -2.96
C THR A 220 -6.35 1.38 -1.98
N THR A 221 -6.24 0.14 -1.52
CA THR A 221 -7.14 -0.50 -0.55
C THR A 221 -6.39 -1.08 0.65
N ILE A 222 -5.10 -0.75 0.81
CA ILE A 222 -4.20 -1.45 1.74
C ILE A 222 -4.55 -1.27 3.21
N HIS A 223 -5.21 -0.18 3.59
CA HIS A 223 -5.58 0.06 4.99
C HIS A 223 -7.09 0.22 5.17
N SER A 224 -7.61 -0.47 6.17
CA SER A 224 -9.00 -0.34 6.56
C SER A 224 -9.26 0.96 7.36
N PRO A 225 -10.53 1.41 7.45
CA PRO A 225 -10.91 2.46 8.39
C PRO A 225 -10.60 2.13 9.86
N ALA A 226 -10.37 0.85 10.20
CA ALA A 226 -9.96 0.45 11.56
C ALA A 226 -8.50 0.82 11.84
N GLU A 227 -7.58 0.62 10.88
CA GLU A 227 -6.19 1.09 11.01
C GLU A 227 -6.12 2.62 11.12
N TYR A 228 -6.97 3.36 10.41
CA TYR A 228 -7.03 4.82 10.54
C TYR A 228 -7.40 5.26 11.98
N ARG A 229 -8.33 4.56 12.63
CA ARG A 229 -8.68 4.84 14.05
C ARG A 229 -7.53 4.54 15.02
N ILE A 230 -6.65 3.59 14.69
CA ILE A 230 -5.44 3.32 15.49
C ILE A 230 -4.45 4.48 15.31
N PHE A 231 -4.20 4.90 14.07
CA PHE A 231 -3.36 6.06 13.73
C PHE A 231 -3.86 7.36 14.39
N GLU A 232 -5.17 7.63 14.34
CA GLU A 232 -5.78 8.82 14.95
C GLU A 232 -5.67 8.82 16.48
N ARG A 233 -5.86 7.67 17.14
CA ARG A 233 -5.63 7.53 18.58
C ARG A 233 -4.16 7.71 18.93
N ALA A 234 -3.26 7.12 18.15
CA ALA A 234 -1.82 7.25 18.35
C ALA A 234 -1.39 8.74 18.32
N LEU A 235 -1.87 9.51 17.35
CA LEU A 235 -1.67 10.96 17.28
C LEU A 235 -2.13 11.73 18.53
N GLN A 236 -3.19 11.26 19.21
CA GLN A 236 -3.69 11.85 20.47
C GLN A 236 -2.86 11.42 21.70
N GLY A 237 -1.74 10.71 21.50
CA GLY A 237 -0.96 10.08 22.56
C GLY A 237 -1.60 8.81 23.14
N LEU A 238 -2.71 8.33 22.58
CA LEU A 238 -3.49 7.21 23.09
C LEU A 238 -3.13 5.92 22.33
N ASN A 239 -2.68 4.89 23.05
CA ASN A 239 -2.40 3.55 22.48
C ASN A 239 -1.26 3.51 21.42
N MET A 240 -0.22 4.32 21.61
CA MET A 240 1.08 4.08 20.97
C MET A 240 1.76 2.85 21.58
N LEU A 241 1.29 1.66 21.18
CA LEU A 241 1.80 0.37 21.60
C LEU A 241 2.60 -0.28 20.46
N PRO A 242 3.61 -1.10 20.76
CA PRO A 242 4.27 -1.90 19.75
C PRO A 242 3.24 -2.78 19.01
N ARG A 243 3.16 -2.62 17.68
CA ARG A 243 2.32 -3.46 16.81
C ARG A 243 2.96 -3.65 15.44
N ILE A 244 2.50 -4.68 14.73
CA ILE A 244 2.57 -4.73 13.27
C ILE A 244 1.17 -4.33 12.78
N PRO A 245 1.02 -3.37 11.84
CA PRO A 245 -0.28 -3.07 11.25
C PRO A 245 -0.85 -4.32 10.60
N SER A 246 -2.16 -4.51 10.67
CA SER A 246 -2.78 -5.55 9.86
C SER A 246 -2.45 -5.24 8.39
N ARG A 247 -2.01 -6.28 7.66
CA ARG A 247 -2.09 -6.23 6.20
C ARG A 247 -3.54 -5.88 5.82
N PRO A 248 -3.80 -5.35 4.61
CA PRO A 248 -5.14 -5.53 4.08
C PRO A 248 -5.41 -7.03 4.25
N ILE A 249 -6.57 -7.35 4.80
CA ILE A 249 -7.24 -8.55 4.35
C ILE A 249 -7.31 -8.29 2.86
N GLU A 250 -6.38 -8.88 2.10
CA GLU A 250 -6.68 -9.15 0.70
C GLU A 250 -8.09 -9.68 0.77
N VAL A 251 -8.95 -9.19 -0.12
CA VAL A 251 -9.96 -10.09 -0.62
C VAL A 251 -9.14 -11.16 -1.35
N LEU A 252 -8.58 -12.10 -0.56
CA LEU A 252 -8.55 -13.51 -0.85
C LEU A 252 -9.78 -13.69 -1.69
N ASN A 253 -9.60 -14.23 -2.89
CA ASN A 253 -10.71 -14.67 -3.69
C ASN A 253 -11.30 -15.90 -2.96
N ILE A 254 -11.86 -15.66 -1.76
CA ILE A 254 -12.86 -16.46 -1.07
C ILE A 254 -13.88 -16.64 -2.17
N PRO A 255 -13.93 -17.83 -2.79
CA PRO A 255 -14.67 -18.00 -4.02
C PRO A 255 -16.07 -17.48 -3.80
N GLN A 256 -16.67 -16.81 -4.79
CA GLN A 256 -17.94 -16.13 -4.53
C GLN A 256 -19.05 -17.14 -4.16
N SER A 257 -18.85 -18.42 -4.51
CA SER A 257 -19.52 -19.60 -3.94
C SER A 257 -19.36 -19.69 -2.41
N LEU A 258 -18.14 -19.74 -1.88
CA LEU A 258 -17.84 -19.83 -0.45
C LEU A 258 -18.41 -18.63 0.34
N LEU A 259 -18.51 -17.43 -0.26
CA LEU A 259 -19.26 -16.30 0.32
C LEU A 259 -20.79 -16.46 0.21
N SER A 260 -21.33 -16.97 -0.91
CA SER A 260 -22.76 -17.27 -1.05
C SER A 260 -23.22 -18.46 -0.21
N ASP A 261 -22.28 -19.30 0.23
CA ASP A 261 -22.51 -20.43 1.10
C ASP A 261 -22.51 -20.01 2.57
N ILE A 262 -21.98 -18.84 2.97
CA ILE A 262 -22.06 -18.35 4.37
C ILE A 262 -23.51 -18.27 4.89
N PRO A 263 -24.51 -17.75 4.14
CA PRO A 263 -25.92 -17.85 4.51
C PRO A 263 -26.44 -19.29 4.66
N GLU A 264 -25.96 -20.23 3.86
CA GLU A 264 -26.35 -21.64 3.95
C GLU A 264 -25.64 -22.34 5.13
N LEU A 265 -24.38 -22.00 5.39
CA LEU A 265 -23.58 -22.39 6.53
C LEU A 265 -24.24 -21.90 7.83
N ALA A 266 -24.61 -20.61 7.88
CA ALA A 266 -25.39 -20.02 8.97
C ALA A 266 -26.76 -20.69 9.12
N THR A 267 -27.34 -21.22 8.04
CA THR A 267 -28.62 -21.95 8.06
C THR A 267 -28.47 -23.40 8.53
N LYS A 268 -27.39 -24.10 8.15
CA LYS A 268 -26.96 -25.39 8.73
C LYS A 268 -26.59 -25.22 10.21
N LEU A 269 -26.06 -24.06 10.59
CA LEU A 269 -25.80 -23.63 11.96
C LEU A 269 -27.04 -23.09 12.70
N ARG A 270 -28.25 -23.01 12.11
CA ARG A 270 -29.46 -22.60 12.87
C ARG A 270 -29.84 -23.58 13.98
N GLY A 271 -29.34 -24.82 13.94
CA GLY A 271 -29.41 -25.74 15.08
C GLY A 271 -28.63 -25.27 16.33
N TYR A 272 -27.80 -24.23 16.21
CA TYR A 272 -26.95 -23.67 17.27
C TYR A 272 -27.38 -22.27 17.75
N ASN A 273 -28.49 -21.74 17.22
CA ASN A 273 -29.03 -20.41 17.51
C ASN A 273 -27.97 -19.27 17.65
N PRO A 274 -27.13 -19.05 16.62
CA PRO A 274 -26.10 -18.02 16.67
C PRO A 274 -26.73 -16.61 16.72
N MET A 275 -26.23 -15.75 17.61
CA MET A 275 -26.46 -14.32 17.44
C MET A 275 -25.72 -13.88 16.18
N LEU A 276 -26.44 -13.24 15.25
CA LEU A 276 -25.82 -12.63 14.05
C LEU A 276 -24.66 -11.73 14.50
N PRO A 277 -23.43 -11.92 13.98
CA PRO A 277 -22.25 -11.32 14.58
C PRO A 277 -22.24 -9.80 14.39
N LEU A 278 -22.22 -9.09 15.52
CA LEU A 278 -22.02 -7.63 15.58
C LEU A 278 -20.56 -7.23 15.29
N CYS A 279 -19.66 -8.19 15.08
CA CYS A 279 -18.30 -8.02 14.54
C CYS A 279 -17.84 -9.29 13.85
N ILE A 280 -17.57 -9.24 12.54
CA ILE A 280 -16.72 -10.23 11.87
C ILE A 280 -15.27 -9.76 12.03
N VAL A 281 -14.59 -10.21 13.08
CA VAL A 281 -13.15 -9.99 13.25
C VAL A 281 -12.41 -11.10 12.50
N GLY A 282 -12.29 -10.95 11.19
CA GLY A 282 -11.43 -11.80 10.37
C GLY A 282 -9.97 -11.40 10.57
N ASN A 283 -9.24 -12.15 11.39
CA ASN A 283 -7.80 -11.99 11.52
C ASN A 283 -7.09 -13.02 10.65
N LEU A 284 -6.09 -12.57 9.88
CA LEU A 284 -5.07 -13.47 9.34
C LEU A 284 -4.15 -13.88 10.50
N VAL A 285 -4.11 -15.17 10.78
CA VAL A 285 -3.32 -15.76 11.87
C VAL A 285 -2.17 -16.54 11.25
N HIS A 286 -0.94 -16.19 11.61
CA HIS A 286 0.23 -17.04 11.45
C HIS A 286 0.39 -17.83 12.75
N HIS A 287 0.40 -19.16 12.67
CA HIS A 287 0.45 -20.05 13.82
C HIS A 287 1.65 -20.99 13.66
N ASP A 288 2.77 -20.63 14.27
CA ASP A 288 4.03 -21.38 14.23
C ASP A 288 3.91 -22.76 14.90
N GLU A 289 3.56 -22.76 16.19
CA GLU A 289 3.45 -23.95 17.03
C GLU A 289 2.52 -23.72 18.24
N GLY A 290 2.12 -24.81 18.89
CA GLY A 290 1.41 -24.78 20.17
C GLY A 290 -0.06 -25.21 20.11
N ARG A 291 -0.79 -24.95 21.21
CA ARG A 291 -2.23 -25.18 21.31
C ARG A 291 -2.97 -23.85 21.17
N LEU A 292 -3.80 -23.71 20.15
CA LEU A 292 -4.75 -22.60 20.08
C LEU A 292 -6.18 -23.11 20.31
N PRO A 293 -6.75 -22.97 21.53
CA PRO A 293 -8.12 -23.38 21.81
C PRO A 293 -9.13 -22.35 21.27
N THR A 294 -10.24 -22.83 20.69
CA THR A 294 -11.42 -22.02 20.44
C THR A 294 -12.04 -21.61 21.79
N PRO A 295 -12.28 -20.30 22.03
CA PRO A 295 -12.81 -19.82 23.30
C PRO A 295 -14.18 -20.42 23.69
N ASP A 296 -14.44 -20.48 24.99
CA ASP A 296 -15.75 -20.89 25.50
C ASP A 296 -16.88 -19.99 24.95
N ASN A 297 -18.04 -20.58 24.72
CA ASN A 297 -19.20 -19.96 24.07
C ASN A 297 -18.95 -19.40 22.65
N HIS A 298 -17.86 -19.80 21.99
CA HIS A 298 -17.56 -19.43 20.61
C HIS A 298 -17.40 -20.65 19.71
N VAL A 299 -17.85 -20.52 18.47
CA VAL A 299 -17.55 -21.43 17.36
C VAL A 299 -16.61 -20.69 16.42
N GLN A 300 -15.59 -21.38 15.91
CA GLN A 300 -14.54 -20.78 15.10
C GLN A 300 -14.47 -21.49 13.75
N VAL A 301 -14.57 -20.74 12.65
CA VAL A 301 -14.28 -21.26 11.31
C VAL A 301 -12.86 -20.87 10.94
N LEU A 302 -12.06 -21.85 10.56
CA LEU A 302 -10.72 -21.66 10.00
C LEU A 302 -10.75 -21.89 8.49
N ILE A 303 -10.15 -20.97 7.75
CA ILE A 303 -9.97 -21.08 6.30
C ILE A 303 -8.46 -21.02 6.01
N PRO A 304 -7.83 -22.11 5.54
CA PRO A 304 -6.42 -22.13 5.18
C PRO A 304 -6.05 -21.02 4.19
N VAL A 305 -4.94 -20.34 4.46
CA VAL A 305 -4.30 -19.43 3.52
C VAL A 305 -3.00 -20.11 3.09
N ILE A 306 -2.95 -20.52 1.83
CA ILE A 306 -1.86 -21.32 1.28
C ILE A 306 -1.30 -20.61 0.06
N ASP A 307 -0.01 -20.26 0.10
CA ASP A 307 0.73 -19.86 -1.09
C ASP A 307 0.95 -21.11 -1.97
N SER A 308 0.64 -20.96 -3.26
CA SER A 308 0.72 -21.97 -4.33
C SER A 308 2.05 -22.73 -4.48
N THR A 309 3.07 -22.35 -3.71
CA THR A 309 4.43 -22.89 -3.73
C THR A 309 4.76 -23.81 -2.54
N VAL A 310 3.86 -23.94 -1.55
CA VAL A 310 4.09 -24.73 -0.33
C VAL A 310 3.55 -26.16 -0.46
N ALA A 311 4.27 -27.14 0.12
CA ALA A 311 3.88 -28.55 0.13
C ALA A 311 2.62 -28.83 0.98
N GLU A 312 1.97 -29.99 0.78
CA GLU A 312 0.80 -30.42 1.56
C GLU A 312 1.07 -30.36 3.08
N SER A 313 0.48 -29.36 3.75
CA SER A 313 0.57 -29.19 5.20
C SER A 313 -0.49 -30.06 5.92
N GLN A 314 -0.20 -30.45 7.16
CA GLN A 314 -1.13 -31.22 8.00
C GLN A 314 -1.34 -30.53 9.35
N VAL A 315 -2.58 -30.54 9.82
CA VAL A 315 -2.95 -30.06 11.15
C VAL A 315 -3.65 -31.17 11.93
N SER A 316 -3.49 -31.14 13.24
CA SER A 316 -4.26 -31.97 14.16
C SER A 316 -5.26 -31.10 14.93
N LEU A 317 -6.47 -31.62 15.13
CA LEU A 317 -7.49 -31.04 15.99
C LEU A 317 -7.59 -31.89 17.26
N ASP A 318 -7.53 -31.24 18.41
CA ASP A 318 -7.60 -31.86 19.73
C ASP A 318 -8.86 -31.37 20.47
N PRO A 319 -9.99 -32.07 20.33
CA PRO A 319 -11.24 -31.71 21.00
C PRO A 319 -11.18 -32.11 22.48
N ALA A 320 -11.28 -31.14 23.41
CA ALA A 320 -11.15 -31.38 24.86
C ALA A 320 -12.09 -32.44 25.47
N VAL A 321 -13.10 -32.91 24.73
CA VAL A 321 -14.10 -33.91 25.15
C VAL A 321 -13.76 -35.33 24.68
N HIS A 322 -12.83 -35.52 23.74
CA HIS A 322 -12.47 -36.84 23.21
C HIS A 322 -10.95 -37.02 23.16
N ASP A 323 -10.46 -38.09 23.80
CA ASP A 323 -9.03 -38.43 23.95
C ASP A 323 -8.38 -38.99 22.65
N ARG A 324 -8.74 -38.40 21.50
CA ARG A 324 -8.26 -38.76 20.16
C ARG A 324 -8.09 -37.49 19.35
N LYS A 325 -6.87 -37.26 18.86
CA LYS A 325 -6.55 -36.20 17.91
C LYS A 325 -7.02 -36.57 16.50
N TRP A 326 -7.57 -35.61 15.78
CA TRP A 326 -8.09 -35.77 14.42
C TRP A 326 -7.14 -35.08 13.47
N ARG A 327 -6.43 -35.83 12.63
CA ARG A 327 -5.52 -35.24 11.64
C ARG A 327 -6.27 -34.91 10.36
N HIS A 328 -6.11 -33.67 9.90
CA HIS A 328 -6.67 -33.15 8.66
C HIS A 328 -5.55 -32.63 7.78
N ARG A 329 -5.76 -32.72 6.47
CA ARG A 329 -4.93 -32.01 5.50
C ARG A 329 -5.26 -30.53 5.55
N TRP A 330 -4.28 -29.70 5.24
CA TRP A 330 -4.42 -28.26 5.14
C TRP A 330 -4.33 -27.91 3.66
N GLU A 331 -5.48 -27.85 3.00
CA GLU A 331 -5.61 -27.68 1.56
C GLU A 331 -6.44 -26.42 1.24
N ALA A 332 -6.12 -25.75 0.14
CA ALA A 332 -6.83 -24.55 -0.28
C ALA A 332 -8.28 -24.87 -0.70
N GLY A 333 -9.22 -24.01 -0.32
CA GLY A 333 -10.65 -24.17 -0.56
C GLY A 333 -11.42 -24.83 0.60
N GLN A 334 -10.77 -25.68 1.39
CA GLN A 334 -11.40 -26.31 2.56
C GLN A 334 -11.62 -25.31 3.71
N TRP A 335 -12.50 -25.69 4.64
CA TRP A 335 -12.68 -24.97 5.90
C TRP A 335 -12.95 -25.94 7.06
N ILE A 336 -12.53 -25.54 8.26
CA ILE A 336 -12.69 -26.32 9.49
C ILE A 336 -13.55 -25.56 10.48
N LEU A 337 -14.63 -26.19 10.95
CA LEU A 337 -15.47 -25.69 12.05
C LEU A 337 -14.99 -26.27 13.39
N MET A 338 -14.34 -25.45 14.19
CA MET A 338 -13.92 -25.76 15.55
C MET A 338 -15.00 -25.34 16.57
N GLN A 339 -15.27 -26.24 17.51
CA GLN A 339 -16.24 -26.05 18.59
C GLN A 339 -15.55 -25.48 19.86
N PRO A 340 -16.28 -24.91 20.83
CA PRO A 340 -15.70 -24.48 22.11
C PRO A 340 -14.78 -25.55 22.72
N GLY A 341 -13.59 -25.16 23.17
CA GLY A 341 -12.60 -26.08 23.76
C GLY A 341 -11.89 -27.02 22.77
N THR A 342 -12.16 -26.92 21.46
CA THR A 342 -11.33 -27.60 20.44
C THR A 342 -10.03 -26.83 20.26
N SER A 343 -8.88 -27.51 20.26
CA SER A 343 -7.58 -26.89 19.98
C SER A 343 -7.07 -27.23 18.58
N LEU A 344 -6.57 -26.22 17.85
CA LEU A 344 -5.76 -26.43 16.66
C LEU A 344 -4.31 -26.70 17.07
N LEU A 345 -3.72 -27.74 16.46
CA LEU A 345 -2.32 -28.15 16.62
C LEU A 345 -1.68 -28.27 15.23
N PRO A 346 -1.00 -27.22 14.72
CA PRO A 346 -0.24 -27.34 13.48
C PRO A 346 0.96 -28.30 13.64
N GLU A 347 1.26 -29.09 12.61
CA GLU A 347 2.50 -29.91 12.57
C GLU A 347 3.68 -29.14 11.95
N GLN A 348 3.40 -28.01 11.29
CA GLN A 348 4.33 -27.03 10.70
C GLN A 348 3.65 -25.64 10.72
N PRO A 349 4.37 -24.51 10.67
CA PRO A 349 3.76 -23.18 10.65
C PRO A 349 2.68 -23.05 9.57
N VAL A 350 1.47 -22.62 9.96
CA VAL A 350 0.33 -22.44 9.05
C VAL A 350 -0.23 -21.02 9.09
N GLU A 351 -0.73 -20.57 7.94
CA GLU A 351 -1.53 -19.35 7.85
C GLU A 351 -3.00 -19.68 7.61
N TYR A 352 -3.90 -18.90 8.22
CA TYR A 352 -5.35 -19.01 8.04
C TYR A 352 -6.10 -17.74 8.40
N LEU A 353 -7.29 -17.58 7.83
CA LEU A 353 -8.31 -16.71 8.40
C LEU A 353 -9.01 -17.43 9.56
N ALA A 354 -9.14 -16.76 10.69
CA ALA A 354 -10.03 -17.16 11.76
C ALA A 354 -11.30 -16.28 11.77
N LEU A 355 -12.47 -16.90 11.68
CA LEU A 355 -13.78 -16.26 11.85
C LEU A 355 -14.42 -16.75 13.15
N LEU A 356 -14.69 -15.86 14.09
CA LEU A 356 -15.26 -16.18 15.40
C LEU A 356 -16.76 -15.85 15.45
N PHE A 357 -17.57 -16.79 15.95
CA PHE A 357 -19.02 -16.66 16.09
C PHE A 357 -19.43 -16.93 17.55
N LEU A 358 -20.16 -16.00 18.16
CA LEU A 358 -20.71 -16.17 19.50
C LEU A 358 -21.97 -17.07 19.45
N ILE A 359 -22.02 -18.10 20.29
CA ILE A 359 -23.20 -18.98 20.44
C ILE A 359 -23.94 -18.70 21.75
N SER A 360 -25.27 -18.84 21.71
CA SER A 360 -26.18 -18.48 22.81
C SER A 360 -26.60 -19.67 23.70
N SER A 361 -26.20 -20.89 23.34
CA SER A 361 -26.56 -22.12 24.04
C SER A 361 -25.33 -22.85 24.56
N THR A 362 -25.46 -23.41 25.76
CA THR A 362 -24.45 -24.27 26.42
C THR A 362 -24.56 -25.76 26.03
N ASP A 363 -25.45 -26.13 25.11
CA ASP A 363 -25.62 -27.53 24.70
C ASP A 363 -24.39 -28.05 23.92
N PRO A 364 -23.70 -29.11 24.41
CA PRO A 364 -22.49 -29.63 23.78
C PRO A 364 -22.83 -30.51 22.58
N VAL A 365 -22.95 -29.91 21.40
CA VAL A 365 -23.01 -30.68 20.14
C VAL A 365 -21.66 -31.32 19.88
N ARG A 366 -21.64 -32.58 19.43
CA ARG A 366 -20.49 -33.49 19.63
C ARG A 366 -19.58 -33.76 18.42
N ARG A 367 -19.54 -32.88 17.40
CA ARG A 367 -18.76 -33.12 16.17
C ARG A 367 -18.22 -31.84 15.53
N THR A 368 -16.90 -31.79 15.41
CA THR A 368 -16.15 -31.00 14.43
C THR A 368 -16.62 -31.34 13.01
N VAL A 369 -16.72 -30.34 12.13
CA VAL A 369 -17.09 -30.53 10.72
C VAL A 369 -16.00 -29.91 9.84
N VAL A 370 -15.60 -30.64 8.80
CA VAL A 370 -14.76 -30.14 7.71
C VAL A 370 -15.60 -30.14 6.45
N GLY A 371 -15.59 -29.03 5.72
CA GLY A 371 -16.27 -28.91 4.43
C GLY A 371 -15.30 -28.74 3.26
N PRO A 372 -15.75 -29.12 2.05
CA PRO A 372 -15.11 -28.72 0.81
C PRO A 372 -15.33 -27.23 0.51
#